data_AF-A0A7N0VJB1-F1
#
_entry.id   AF-A0A7N0VJB1-F1
#
_cell.length_a   1.000
_cell.length_b   1.000
_cell.length_c   1.000
_cell.angle_alpha   90.00
_cell.angle_beta   90.00
_cell.angle_gamma   90.00
#
_symmetry.space_group_name_H-M   'P 1'
#
loop_
_entity.id
_entity.type
_entity.pdbx_description
1 polymer ?
#
loop_
_entity_poly.entity_id
_entity_poly.type
_entity_poly.pdbx_seq_one_letter_code
_entity_poly.pdbx_strand_id
1 'polypeptide(L)'
;MASIAASLCPLLMVQGGNRSFRSLQKLPFSPFQNNARQGRMSVVAKAAGESSDSSTSLSVIKSVKSVWDAPEDRFGVIGLGLAAIIALWASTNLITAIDKLPILPSTLEFIGILFSSWFVYRYLLFKPNRVELVQIINKAISDILGQ
;
A
#
# COMPACT_ATOMS: atom_id res chain seq x y z
N MET A 1 -47.58 -27.46 -18.56
CA MET A 1 -47.89 -28.49 -17.54
C MET A 1 -46.57 -29.19 -17.17
N ALA A 2 -46.40 -29.49 -15.88
CA ALA A 2 -45.15 -29.38 -15.11
C ALA A 2 -44.03 -30.40 -15.37
N SER A 3 -42.79 -29.91 -15.26
CA SER A 3 -41.49 -30.62 -15.15
C SER A 3 -41.37 -31.35 -13.80
N ILE A 4 -40.99 -32.64 -13.76
CA ILE A 4 -39.63 -33.23 -13.67
C ILE A 4 -39.01 -33.18 -12.26
N ALA A 5 -38.59 -34.39 -11.85
CA ALA A 5 -37.50 -34.76 -10.94
C ALA A 5 -37.77 -34.84 -9.42
N ALA A 6 -37.75 -36.09 -8.96
CA ALA A 6 -37.52 -36.53 -7.61
C ALA A 6 -36.03 -36.47 -7.23
N SER A 7 -35.73 -36.14 -5.97
CA SER A 7 -34.53 -36.55 -5.23
C SER A 7 -34.97 -36.73 -3.76
N LEU A 8 -35.07 -37.94 -3.21
CA LEU A 8 -34.05 -38.90 -2.75
C LEU A 8 -33.13 -38.38 -1.63
N CYS A 9 -33.42 -38.92 -0.44
CA CYS A 9 -32.67 -39.21 0.78
C CYS A 9 -31.30 -38.54 1.09
N PRO A 10 -31.07 -38.21 2.38
CA PRO A 10 -29.80 -37.75 2.93
C PRO A 10 -28.94 -38.93 3.44
N LEU A 11 -27.64 -38.99 3.11
CA LEU A 11 -26.62 -39.72 3.87
C LEU A 11 -25.24 -39.53 3.20
N LEU A 12 -24.33 -38.82 3.86
CA LEU A 12 -22.91 -38.85 3.54
C LEU A 12 -22.13 -39.24 4.81
N MET A 13 -21.77 -40.51 4.85
CA MET A 13 -20.80 -41.13 5.74
C MET A 13 -20.07 -42.19 4.88
N VAL A 14 -18.82 -42.54 5.22
CA VAL A 14 -17.85 -43.39 4.45
C VAL A 14 -17.00 -42.54 3.49
N GLN A 15 -15.66 -42.50 3.46
CA GLN A 15 -14.56 -43.49 3.57
C GLN A 15 -13.25 -42.68 3.79
N GLY A 16 -12.26 -43.04 4.61
CA GLY A 16 -11.37 -44.19 4.42
C GLY A 16 -10.25 -43.88 3.41
N GLY A 17 -8.98 -43.75 3.85
CA GLY A 17 -7.87 -43.61 2.90
C GLY A 17 -6.49 -43.23 3.47
N ASN A 18 -5.85 -44.17 4.16
CA ASN A 18 -4.43 -44.12 4.54
C ASN A 18 -3.52 -44.14 3.29
N ARG A 19 -2.64 -43.17 3.08
CA ARG A 19 -1.48 -43.28 2.17
C ARG A 19 -0.26 -42.53 2.71
N SER A 20 0.59 -43.29 3.37
CA SER A 20 1.99 -42.97 3.67
C SER A 20 2.81 -42.99 2.37
N PHE A 21 3.57 -41.92 2.12
CA PHE A 21 4.73 -41.96 1.23
C PHE A 21 5.97 -41.50 2.00
N ARG A 22 6.96 -42.40 2.01
CA ARG A 22 8.32 -42.24 2.56
C ARG A 22 9.15 -41.27 1.72
N SER A 23 10.05 -40.52 2.39
CA SER A 23 11.51 -40.53 2.15
C SER A 23 12.14 -39.26 2.78
N LEU A 24 12.73 -39.32 3.98
CA LEU A 24 14.14 -39.64 4.25
C LEU A 24 15.12 -38.51 3.87
N GLN A 25 15.36 -37.58 4.79
CA GLN A 25 16.68 -36.99 4.99
C GLN A 25 16.98 -36.91 6.49
N LYS A 26 17.87 -37.81 6.91
CA LYS A 26 18.67 -37.72 8.15
C LYS A 26 19.52 -36.46 8.08
N LEU A 27 19.79 -35.84 9.23
CA LEU A 27 21.13 -35.49 9.75
C LEU A 27 20.97 -34.94 11.19
N PRO A 28 22.01 -35.01 12.03
CA PRO A 28 21.91 -35.31 13.46
C PRO A 28 21.71 -34.09 14.35
N PHE A 29 21.00 -34.31 15.46
CA PHE A 29 21.08 -33.48 16.65
C PHE A 29 22.46 -33.61 17.29
N SER A 30 23.14 -32.49 17.51
CA SER A 30 24.19 -32.35 18.53
C SER A 30 23.70 -31.40 19.63
N PRO A 31 23.84 -31.75 20.92
CA PRO A 31 23.45 -30.91 22.02
C PRO A 31 24.58 -29.96 22.45
N PHE A 32 24.19 -28.85 23.08
CA PHE A 32 24.83 -28.27 24.25
C PHE A 32 26.36 -28.13 24.21
N GLN A 33 26.84 -26.93 23.89
CA GLN A 33 28.02 -26.42 24.58
C GLN A 33 27.90 -24.92 24.84
N ASN A 34 27.63 -24.65 26.10
CA ASN A 34 27.73 -23.37 26.76
C ASN A 34 29.11 -22.78 26.50
N ASN A 35 29.18 -21.72 25.70
CA ASN A 35 30.30 -20.80 25.76
C ASN A 35 29.75 -19.49 26.33
N ALA A 36 29.79 -19.42 27.66
CA ALA A 36 29.61 -18.22 28.44
C ALA A 36 30.75 -17.24 28.10
N ARG A 37 30.64 -16.57 26.96
CA ARG A 37 31.31 -15.31 26.71
C ARG A 37 30.26 -14.23 26.92
N GLN A 38 30.01 -14.01 28.20
CA GLN A 38 29.31 -12.86 28.73
C GLN A 38 30.16 -11.63 28.41
N GLY A 39 30.09 -11.19 27.15
CA GLY A 39 30.53 -9.87 26.75
C GLY A 39 29.64 -8.89 27.50
N ARG A 40 30.15 -8.39 28.62
CA ARG A 40 29.55 -7.28 29.37
C ARG A 40 29.47 -6.09 28.41
N MET A 41 28.35 -5.93 27.71
CA MET A 41 27.99 -4.64 27.15
C MET A 41 27.71 -3.73 28.35
N SER A 42 28.70 -2.93 28.72
CA SER A 42 28.49 -1.80 29.61
C SER A 42 27.55 -0.85 28.90
N VAL A 43 26.26 -0.90 29.23
CA VAL A 43 25.34 0.19 28.93
C VAL A 43 25.79 1.37 29.77
N VAL A 44 26.57 2.25 29.16
CA VAL A 44 26.83 3.58 29.69
C VAL A 44 25.51 4.32 29.54
N ALA A 45 24.77 4.42 30.64
CA ALA A 45 23.70 5.40 30.76
C ALA A 45 24.36 6.78 30.70
N LYS A 46 24.39 7.37 29.51
CA LYS A 46 24.70 8.79 29.34
C LYS A 46 23.52 9.54 29.94
N ALA A 47 23.65 9.86 31.22
CA ALA A 47 22.76 10.82 31.88
C ALA A 47 22.76 12.06 31.00
N ALA A 48 21.58 12.46 30.55
CA ALA A 48 21.33 13.73 29.90
C ALA A 48 21.61 14.86 30.90
N GLY A 49 22.90 15.13 31.10
CA GLY A 49 23.40 16.39 31.61
C GLY A 49 23.31 17.38 30.46
N GLU A 50 22.31 18.23 30.56
CA GLU A 50 22.27 19.63 30.16
C GLU A 50 22.87 20.07 28.81
N SER A 51 22.02 20.81 28.09
CA SER A 51 22.38 21.81 27.09
C SER A 51 22.62 21.31 25.65
N SER A 52 21.94 22.01 24.73
CA SER A 52 22.14 22.02 23.27
C SER A 52 21.66 20.78 22.50
N ASP A 53 20.38 20.83 22.09
CA ASP A 53 19.91 20.65 20.70
C ASP A 53 18.37 20.64 20.68
N SER A 54 17.76 21.73 21.18
CA SER A 54 16.31 21.94 21.22
C SER A 54 15.90 23.18 20.40
N SER A 55 16.81 23.84 19.70
CA SER A 55 16.54 25.16 19.10
C SER A 55 15.68 25.13 17.83
N THR A 56 15.57 24.00 17.12
CA THR A 56 14.76 23.88 15.89
C THR A 56 13.34 23.38 16.15
N SER A 57 13.13 22.47 17.10
CA SER A 57 11.79 22.01 17.48
C SER A 57 11.10 22.96 18.46
N LEU A 58 11.83 23.54 19.41
CA LEU A 58 11.29 24.52 20.35
C LEU A 58 10.97 25.85 19.65
N SER A 59 11.68 26.25 18.59
CA SER A 59 11.34 27.45 17.81
C SER A 59 10.04 27.27 17.03
N VAL A 60 9.86 26.16 16.32
CA VAL A 60 8.60 25.87 15.60
C VAL A 60 7.42 25.78 16.57
N ILE A 61 7.59 25.08 17.69
CA ILE A 61 6.54 24.95 18.72
C ILE A 61 6.27 26.31 19.40
N LYS A 62 7.29 27.17 19.61
CA LYS A 62 7.11 28.53 20.13
C LYS A 62 6.34 29.42 19.15
N SER A 63 6.63 29.35 17.85
CA SER A 63 5.93 30.12 16.82
C SER A 63 4.47 29.67 16.67
N VAL A 64 4.20 28.37 16.70
CA VAL A 64 2.82 27.85 16.72
C VAL A 64 2.11 28.26 18.00
N LYS A 65 2.80 28.22 19.14
CA LYS A 65 2.25 28.65 20.44
C LYS A 65 1.97 30.17 20.46
N SER A 66 2.82 31.01 19.88
CA SER A 66 2.57 32.46 19.82
C SER A 66 1.38 32.80 18.93
N VAL A 67 1.16 32.04 17.86
CA VAL A 67 -0.04 32.17 17.00
C VAL A 67 -1.29 31.65 17.71
N TRP A 68 -1.16 30.64 18.57
CA TRP A 68 -2.26 30.08 19.36
C TRP A 68 -2.64 30.93 20.59
N ASP A 69 -1.67 31.60 21.22
CA ASP A 69 -1.89 32.44 22.40
C ASP A 69 -2.45 33.84 22.05
N ALA A 70 -2.25 34.32 20.82
CA ALA A 70 -2.80 35.59 20.34
C ALA A 70 -4.35 35.57 20.39
N PRO A 71 -5.01 36.46 21.15
CA PRO A 71 -6.46 36.43 21.34
C PRO A 71 -7.25 36.71 20.05
N GLU A 72 -6.68 37.44 19.10
CA GLU A 72 -7.32 37.80 17.83
C GLU A 72 -7.43 36.63 16.85
N ASP A 73 -6.49 35.67 16.86
CA ASP A 73 -6.44 34.56 15.89
C ASP A 73 -7.14 33.27 16.36
N ARG A 74 -7.65 33.24 17.60
CA ARG A 74 -8.32 32.04 18.16
C ARG A 74 -9.53 31.63 17.32
N PHE A 75 -10.32 32.60 16.86
CA PHE A 75 -11.44 32.35 15.96
C PHE A 75 -10.99 31.87 14.57
N GLY A 76 -9.87 32.39 14.07
CA GLY A 76 -9.26 31.95 12.81
C GLY A 76 -8.77 30.51 12.88
N VAL A 77 -8.12 30.12 13.98
CA VAL A 77 -7.67 28.75 14.24
C VAL A 77 -8.84 27.78 14.41
N ILE A 78 -9.90 28.19 15.12
CA ILE A 78 -11.13 27.40 15.25
C ILE A 78 -11.81 27.24 13.88
N GLY A 79 -11.90 28.32 13.11
CA GLY A 79 -12.45 28.30 11.74
C GLY A 79 -11.63 27.42 10.80
N LEU A 80 -10.30 27.46 10.90
CA LEU A 80 -9.39 26.61 10.13
C LEU A 80 -9.49 25.15 10.57
N GLY A 81 -9.67 24.88 11.87
CA GLY A 81 -9.96 23.54 12.39
C GLY A 81 -11.27 22.99 11.85
N LEU A 82 -12.34 23.78 11.86
CA LEU A 82 -13.62 23.39 11.27
C LEU A 82 -13.52 23.20 9.75
N ALA A 83 -12.84 24.11 9.05
CA ALA A 83 -12.60 23.98 7.62
C ALA A 83 -11.79 22.71 7.29
N ALA A 84 -10.80 22.35 8.12
CA ALA A 84 -10.04 21.12 7.97
C ALA A 84 -10.93 19.88 8.17
N ILE A 85 -11.83 19.89 9.16
CA ILE A 85 -12.80 18.80 9.39
C ILE A 85 -13.76 18.69 8.22
N ILE A 86 -14.30 19.81 7.73
CA ILE A 86 -15.21 19.84 6.57
C ILE A 86 -14.50 19.39 5.31
N ALA A 87 -13.25 19.81 5.09
CA ALA A 87 -12.43 19.38 3.95
C ALA A 87 -12.14 17.87 4.02
N LEU A 88 -11.83 17.34 5.20
CA LEU A 88 -11.61 15.91 5.39
C LEU A 88 -12.90 15.11 5.21
N TRP A 89 -14.03 15.62 5.72
CA TRP A 89 -15.35 15.02 5.52
C TRP A 89 -15.77 15.06 4.05
N ALA A 90 -15.58 16.19 3.36
CA ALA A 90 -15.91 16.36 1.96
C ALA A 90 -15.02 15.49 1.06
N SER A 91 -13.71 15.43 1.30
CA SER A 91 -12.80 14.55 0.54
C SER A 91 -13.12 13.07 0.76
N THR A 92 -13.48 12.67 1.99
CA THR A 92 -13.91 11.30 2.28
C THR A 92 -15.26 10.99 1.62
N ASN A 93 -16.22 11.91 1.63
CA ASN A 93 -17.49 11.73 0.92
C ASN A 93 -17.31 11.74 -0.60
N LEU A 94 -16.38 12.54 -1.12
CA LEU A 94 -16.04 12.57 -2.54
C LEU A 94 -15.43 11.23 -2.96
N ILE A 95 -14.43 10.72 -2.24
CA ILE A 95 -13.83 9.41 -2.56
C ILE A 95 -14.87 8.29 -2.45
N THR A 96 -15.75 8.37 -1.45
CA THR A 96 -16.85 7.41 -1.30
C THR A 96 -17.88 7.56 -2.41
N ALA A 97 -18.20 8.78 -2.87
CA ALA A 97 -19.12 9.01 -3.98
C ALA A 97 -18.54 8.50 -5.31
N ILE A 98 -17.23 8.67 -5.54
CA ILE A 98 -16.52 8.10 -6.68
C ILE A 98 -16.53 6.56 -6.61
N ASP A 99 -16.25 5.97 -5.44
CA ASP A 99 -16.25 4.51 -5.25
C ASP A 99 -17.68 3.93 -5.33
N LYS A 100 -18.70 4.72 -4.97
CA LYS A 100 -20.13 4.39 -5.07
C LYS A 100 -20.74 4.76 -6.42
N LEU A 101 -19.99 5.31 -7.36
CA LEU A 101 -20.42 5.49 -8.75
C LEU A 101 -20.15 4.18 -9.49
N PRO A 102 -21.14 3.28 -9.66
CA PRO A 102 -20.93 1.97 -10.28
C PRO A 102 -20.43 2.03 -11.74
N ILE A 103 -20.47 3.24 -12.32
CA ILE A 103 -20.11 3.50 -13.71
C ILE A 103 -18.61 3.76 -13.85
N LEU A 104 -17.96 4.46 -12.92
CA LEU A 104 -16.53 4.81 -13.01
C LEU A 104 -15.58 3.60 -13.07
N PRO A 105 -15.69 2.59 -12.18
CA PRO A 105 -14.81 1.42 -12.25
C PRO A 105 -15.04 0.64 -13.55
N SER A 106 -16.30 0.51 -13.98
CA SER A 106 -16.63 -0.20 -15.22
C SER A 106 -16.23 0.56 -16.49
N THR A 107 -16.34 1.90 -16.51
CA THR A 107 -15.91 2.70 -17.66
C THR A 107 -14.40 2.78 -17.78
N LEU A 108 -13.67 2.90 -16.66
CA LEU A 108 -12.20 2.84 -16.67
C LEU A 108 -11.68 1.44 -17.04
N GLU A 109 -12.36 0.37 -16.61
CA GLU A 109 -12.07 -0.99 -17.06
C GLU A 109 -12.29 -1.13 -18.58
N PHE A 110 -13.43 -0.67 -19.09
CA PHE A 110 -13.73 -0.67 -20.52
C PHE A 110 -12.73 0.18 -21.31
N ILE A 111 -12.39 1.38 -20.82
CA ILE A 111 -11.36 2.23 -21.44
C ILE A 111 -10.00 1.55 -21.44
N GLY A 112 -9.65 0.86 -20.35
CA GLY A 112 -8.38 0.14 -20.22
C GLY A 112 -8.28 -1.01 -21.21
N ILE A 113 -9.35 -1.81 -21.34
CA ILE A 113 -9.42 -2.90 -22.31
C ILE A 113 -9.41 -2.36 -23.74
N LEU A 114 -10.19 -1.31 -24.02
CA LEU A 114 -10.27 -0.71 -25.35
C LEU A 114 -8.93 -0.10 -25.76
N PHE A 115 -8.29 0.66 -24.86
CA PHE A 115 -6.99 1.26 -25.10
C PHE A 115 -5.89 0.21 -25.23
N SER A 116 -5.88 -0.81 -24.37
CA SER A 116 -4.91 -1.90 -24.45
C SER A 116 -5.07 -2.68 -25.76
N SER A 117 -6.30 -3.01 -26.15
CA SER A 117 -6.59 -3.67 -27.42
C SER A 117 -6.15 -2.83 -28.62
N TRP A 118 -6.47 -1.53 -28.61
CA TRP A 118 -6.05 -0.59 -29.65
C TRP A 118 -4.53 -0.45 -29.72
N PHE A 119 -3.85 -0.33 -28.57
CA PHE A 119 -2.39 -0.21 -28.49
C PHE A 119 -1.69 -1.46 -29.02
N VAL A 120 -2.18 -2.64 -28.64
CA VAL A 120 -1.66 -3.92 -29.14
C VAL A 120 -1.84 -4.02 -30.65
N TYR A 121 -3.02 -3.68 -31.16
CA TYR A 121 -3.27 -3.68 -32.60
C TYR A 121 -2.40 -2.66 -33.35
N ARG A 122 -2.29 -1.44 -32.83
CA ARG A 122 -1.59 -0.33 -33.48
C ARG A 122 -0.07 -0.50 -33.45
N TYR A 123 0.52 -0.86 -32.31
CA TYR A 123 1.97 -0.83 -32.11
C TYR A 123 2.61 -2.22 -32.05
N LEU A 124 1.85 -3.24 -31.66
CA LEU A 124 2.40 -4.59 -31.48
C LEU A 124 2.15 -5.49 -32.72
N LEU A 125 1.01 -5.46 -33.39
CA LEU A 125 0.78 -6.45 -34.46
C LEU A 125 1.74 -6.35 -35.65
N PHE A 126 2.18 -5.13 -36.01
CA PHE A 126 2.93 -4.89 -37.24
C PHE A 126 4.38 -4.51 -36.96
N LYS A 127 5.32 -5.13 -37.70
CA LYS A 127 6.75 -4.85 -37.62
C LYS A 127 7.14 -3.36 -37.70
N PRO A 128 6.62 -2.55 -38.65
CA PRO A 128 7.00 -1.13 -38.71
C PRO A 128 6.61 -0.37 -37.43
N ASN A 129 5.43 -0.66 -36.87
CA ASN A 129 4.93 0.07 -35.70
C ASN A 129 5.69 -0.27 -34.40
N ARG A 130 6.34 -1.44 -34.34
CA ARG A 130 7.23 -1.83 -33.22
C ARG A 130 8.46 -0.94 -33.15
N VAL A 131 9.02 -0.59 -34.31
CA VAL A 131 10.21 0.26 -34.43
C VAL A 131 9.87 1.69 -34.07
N GLU A 132 8.72 2.19 -34.55
CA GLU A 132 8.18 3.50 -34.17
C GLU A 132 7.98 3.61 -32.64
N LEU A 133 7.41 2.59 -32.01
CA LEU A 133 7.19 2.57 -30.56
C LEU A 133 8.52 2.68 -29.78
N VAL A 134 9.53 1.88 -30.15
CA VAL A 134 10.84 1.92 -29.50
C VAL A 134 11.51 3.28 -29.70
N GLN A 135 11.38 3.86 -30.90
CA GLN A 135 11.91 5.20 -31.17
C GLN A 135 11.25 6.27 -30.31
N ILE A 136 9.92 6.22 -30.14
CA ILE A 136 9.18 7.14 -29.28
C ILE A 136 9.64 7.00 -27.81
N ILE A 137 9.80 5.76 -27.32
CA ILE A 137 10.24 5.50 -25.95
C ILE A 137 11.67 6.03 -25.73
N ASN A 138 12.60 5.72 -26.64
CA ASN A 138 13.98 6.22 -26.54
C ASN A 138 14.03 7.75 -26.57
N LYS A 139 13.24 8.38 -27.44
CA LYS A 139 13.13 9.84 -27.48
C LYS A 139 12.62 10.41 -26.16
N ALA A 140 11.59 9.81 -25.57
CA ALA A 140 11.04 10.25 -24.29
C ALA A 140 12.06 10.08 -23.14
N ILE A 141 12.82 8.98 -23.14
CA ILE A 141 13.86 8.75 -22.15
C ILE A 141 14.98 9.78 -22.30
N SER A 142 15.46 10.03 -23.52
CA SER A 142 16.46 11.06 -23.82
C SER A 142 16.03 12.45 -23.36
N ASP A 143 14.77 12.82 -23.62
CA ASP A 143 14.21 14.12 -23.24
C ASP A 143 14.15 14.31 -21.71
N ILE A 144 13.84 13.26 -20.96
CA ILE A 144 13.80 13.29 -19.49
C ILE A 144 15.21 13.26 -18.88
N LEU A 145 16.14 12.50 -19.47
CA LEU A 145 17.53 12.39 -18.98
C LEU A 145 18.46 13.51 -19.47
N GLY A 146 18.03 14.31 -20.46
CA GLY A 146 18.85 15.36 -21.06
C GLY A 146 20.05 14.84 -21.84
N GLN A 147 19.95 13.61 -22.39
CA GLN A 147 20.97 13.00 -23.26
C GLN A 147 20.54 13.03 -24.73
#